data_AF-A0A848L5G4-F1
#
_entry.id   AF-A0A848L5G4-F1
#
_cell.length_a   1.000
_cell.length_b   1.000
_cell.length_c   1.000
_cell.angle_alpha   90.00
_cell.angle_beta   90.00
_cell.angle_gamma   90.00
#
_symmetry.space_group_name_H-M   'P 1'
#
loop_
_entity.id
_entity.type
_entity.pdbx_description
1 polymer ?
#
loop_
_entity_poly.entity_id
_entity_poly.type
_entity_poly.pdbx_seq_one_letter_code
_entity_poly.pdbx_strand_id
1 'polypeptide(L)'
;MRKVLCGLWVLLAFSACKKEEAASRPAPEQADGALAGGPEAGEGEAGPYVVTKEKLDAYVGYQRQMLEVYGSMLKGLHNLGALVDAGTPEAAASARAGLKVVEAKAKAEAEARVASGLSEADVNGIAEVVTAVISQRQLGRTLQYEEELKKLEALQAKLPPEQQEGLAAQVASMRRQVESFEKLADARREYGDANVDVVLTREEDLVRNYQEMLRVFTGTRR
;
A
#
# COMPACT_ATOMS: atom_id res chain seq x y z
N MET A 1 -33.04 -0.83 7.61
CA MET A 1 -31.60 -0.65 7.29
C MET A 1 -31.14 -1.78 6.37
N ARG A 2 -31.34 -1.66 5.05
CA ARG A 2 -31.09 -2.76 4.10
C ARG A 2 -30.87 -2.25 2.66
N LYS A 3 -30.06 -1.19 2.48
CA LYS A 3 -29.81 -0.55 1.16
C LYS A 3 -28.41 0.07 1.03
N VAL A 4 -27.34 -0.63 1.41
CA VAL A 4 -25.95 -0.13 1.22
C VAL A 4 -24.99 -1.22 0.69
N LEU A 5 -25.48 -2.18 -0.10
CA LEU A 5 -24.67 -3.33 -0.53
C LEU A 5 -24.54 -3.53 -2.05
N CYS A 6 -24.94 -2.56 -2.88
CA CYS A 6 -24.90 -2.69 -4.35
C CYS A 6 -23.87 -1.80 -5.07
N GLY A 7 -22.86 -1.26 -4.38
CA GLY A 7 -21.95 -0.26 -4.98
C GLY A 7 -20.58 -0.76 -5.46
N LEU A 8 -20.26 -2.06 -5.40
CA LEU A 8 -18.86 -2.53 -5.53
C LEU A 8 -18.61 -3.62 -6.58
N TRP A 9 -19.48 -3.76 -7.59
CA TRP A 9 -19.38 -4.85 -8.58
C TRP A 9 -19.36 -4.42 -10.07
N VAL A 10 -19.02 -3.17 -10.39
CA VAL A 10 -19.11 -2.66 -11.79
C VAL A 10 -17.75 -2.42 -12.49
N LEU A 11 -16.61 -2.66 -11.86
CA LEU A 11 -15.30 -2.38 -12.49
C LEU A 11 -14.46 -3.61 -12.90
N LEU A 12 -15.06 -4.79 -13.02
CA LEU A 12 -14.36 -6.04 -13.41
C LEU A 12 -14.93 -6.71 -14.68
N ALA A 13 -15.26 -5.93 -15.73
CA ALA A 13 -15.87 -6.49 -16.94
C ALA A 13 -15.37 -5.96 -18.29
N PHE A 14 -14.13 -5.45 -18.40
CA PHE A 14 -13.53 -5.16 -19.72
C PHE A 14 -12.05 -5.54 -19.78
N SER A 15 -11.77 -6.84 -19.83
CA SER A 15 -10.56 -7.35 -20.50
C SER A 15 -10.78 -8.80 -20.92
N ALA A 16 -11.44 -8.96 -22.07
CA ALA A 16 -11.47 -10.21 -22.82
C ALA A 16 -11.40 -9.91 -24.32
N CYS A 17 -10.22 -10.20 -24.88
CA CYS A 17 -9.92 -10.61 -26.26
C CYS A 17 -10.55 -9.86 -27.45
N LYS A 18 -9.67 -9.24 -28.27
CA LYS A 18 -9.62 -9.64 -29.69
C LYS A 18 -8.20 -9.57 -30.26
N LYS A 19 -7.77 -10.75 -30.67
CA LYS A 19 -6.62 -11.12 -31.50
C LYS A 19 -6.83 -10.55 -32.91
N GLU A 20 -5.85 -9.82 -33.45
CA GLU A 20 -5.74 -9.56 -34.89
C GLU A 20 -4.29 -9.75 -35.35
N GLU A 21 -4.23 -10.23 -36.59
CA GLU A 21 -3.13 -10.88 -37.29
C GLU A 21 -2.00 -9.94 -37.71
N ALA A 22 -0.86 -10.58 -38.00
CA ALA A 22 0.33 -9.98 -38.55
C ALA A 22 0.10 -9.23 -39.87
N ALA A 23 0.71 -8.05 -39.99
CA ALA A 23 1.04 -7.44 -41.27
C ALA A 23 2.44 -6.81 -41.20
N SER A 24 3.19 -7.07 -42.27
CA SER A 24 4.61 -6.87 -42.45
C SER A 24 5.10 -5.40 -42.46
N ARG A 25 6.36 -5.25 -42.04
CA ARG A 25 7.36 -4.17 -42.23
C ARG A 25 7.10 -3.13 -43.35
N PRO A 26 7.64 -1.89 -43.21
CA PRO A 26 9.07 -1.66 -43.42
C PRO A 26 9.76 -0.79 -42.35
N ALA A 27 11.07 -1.00 -42.23
CA ALA A 27 12.00 -0.25 -41.40
C ALA A 27 12.26 1.17 -41.95
N PRO A 28 12.70 2.09 -41.09
CA PRO A 28 13.72 3.05 -41.46
C PRO A 28 14.98 2.93 -40.59
N GLU A 29 16.03 3.50 -41.14
CA GLU A 29 17.44 3.36 -40.84
C GLU A 29 17.88 3.70 -39.41
N GLN A 30 18.97 3.03 -39.05
CA GLN A 30 19.92 3.43 -38.01
C GLN A 30 20.35 4.90 -38.20
N ALA A 31 20.23 5.67 -37.13
CA ALA A 31 21.10 6.81 -36.89
C ALA A 31 21.77 6.56 -35.53
N ASP A 32 23.06 6.20 -35.60
CA ASP A 32 23.97 6.24 -34.48
C ASP A 32 23.95 7.64 -33.84
N GLY A 33 23.69 7.67 -32.54
CA GLY A 33 23.66 8.87 -31.72
C GLY A 33 23.97 8.51 -30.29
N ALA A 34 25.20 8.05 -30.04
CA ALA A 34 25.75 7.88 -28.71
C ALA A 34 25.75 9.23 -27.98
N LEU A 35 24.98 9.35 -26.89
CA LEU A 35 25.21 10.31 -25.80
C LEU A 35 24.46 9.88 -24.52
N ALA A 36 25.26 9.76 -23.45
CA ALA A 36 24.93 9.94 -22.04
C ALA A 36 23.99 8.93 -21.35
N GLY A 37 24.59 8.13 -20.46
CA GLY A 37 23.92 7.26 -19.51
C GLY A 37 22.89 7.97 -18.62
N GLY A 38 21.65 7.49 -18.70
CA GLY A 38 20.74 7.39 -17.57
C GLY A 38 20.74 5.93 -17.09
N PRO A 39 20.30 5.62 -15.85
CA PRO A 39 20.16 4.24 -15.45
C PRO A 39 19.14 3.59 -16.39
N GLU A 40 19.60 2.55 -17.08
CA GLU A 40 18.76 1.74 -17.95
C GLU A 40 17.51 1.33 -17.17
N ALA A 41 16.35 1.68 -17.72
CA ALA A 41 15.10 1.07 -17.34
C ALA A 41 15.28 -0.43 -17.56
N GLY A 42 15.48 -1.17 -16.48
CA GLY A 42 15.66 -2.61 -16.51
C GLY A 42 14.54 -3.24 -17.31
N GLU A 43 14.92 -3.87 -18.42
CA GLU A 43 14.10 -4.84 -19.13
C GLU A 43 13.48 -5.78 -18.09
N GLY A 44 12.16 -5.91 -18.14
CA GLY A 44 11.39 -6.66 -17.16
C GLY A 44 11.90 -8.08 -17.02
N GLU A 45 12.65 -8.35 -15.94
CA GLU A 45 12.80 -9.69 -15.42
C GLU A 45 11.40 -10.19 -15.07
N ALA A 46 10.96 -11.25 -15.75
CA ALA A 46 9.77 -12.01 -15.39
C ALA A 46 10.04 -12.75 -14.07
N GLY A 47 10.04 -12.01 -12.97
CA GLY A 47 10.29 -12.49 -11.62
C GLY A 47 9.56 -11.62 -10.59
N PRO A 48 9.47 -12.06 -9.32
CA PRO A 48 8.89 -11.26 -8.25
C PRO A 48 9.61 -9.92 -8.13
N TYR A 49 8.88 -8.83 -7.89
CA TYR A 49 9.47 -7.50 -7.73
C TYR A 49 10.51 -7.50 -6.60
N VAL A 50 11.69 -6.93 -6.86
CA VAL A 50 12.81 -6.89 -5.89
C VAL A 50 12.90 -5.50 -5.25
N VAL A 51 12.78 -5.48 -3.93
CA VAL A 51 12.95 -4.28 -3.10
C VAL A 51 14.42 -4.14 -2.72
N THR A 52 15.09 -3.14 -3.27
CA THR A 52 16.43 -2.76 -2.81
C THR A 52 16.33 -1.70 -1.72
N LYS A 53 17.41 -1.55 -0.95
CA LYS A 53 17.48 -0.54 0.12
C LYS A 53 17.32 0.88 -0.44
N GLU A 54 17.96 1.16 -1.56
CA GLU A 54 17.94 2.46 -2.22
C GLU A 54 16.52 2.82 -2.68
N LYS A 55 15.83 1.86 -3.31
CA LYS A 55 14.43 2.05 -3.72
C LYS A 55 13.49 2.23 -2.53
N LEU A 56 13.70 1.47 -1.45
CA LEU A 56 12.91 1.61 -0.23
C LEU A 56 13.12 2.98 0.44
N ASP A 57 14.36 3.44 0.51
CA ASP A 57 14.70 4.74 1.09
C ASP A 57 14.06 5.89 0.29
N ALA A 58 14.12 5.82 -1.05
CA ALA A 58 13.41 6.74 -1.94
C ALA A 58 11.89 6.68 -1.73
N TYR A 59 11.34 5.47 -1.58
CA TYR A 59 9.90 5.25 -1.36
C TYR A 59 9.41 5.82 -0.03
N VAL A 60 10.19 5.73 1.05
CA VAL A 60 9.87 6.36 2.34
C VAL A 60 9.75 7.89 2.19
N GLY A 61 10.65 8.50 1.41
CA GLY A 61 10.60 9.93 1.08
C GLY A 61 9.37 10.28 0.24
N TYR A 62 9.10 9.49 -0.80
CA TYR A 62 7.91 9.62 -1.64
C TYR A 62 6.61 9.57 -0.82
N GLN A 63 6.47 8.60 0.10
CA GLN A 63 5.30 8.48 0.97
C GLN A 63 5.07 9.75 1.81
N ARG A 64 6.14 10.34 2.36
CA ARG A 64 6.03 11.58 3.17
C ARG A 64 5.54 12.75 2.33
N GLN A 65 6.09 12.92 1.14
CA GLN A 65 5.65 13.97 0.22
C GLN A 65 4.18 13.76 -0.18
N MET A 66 3.77 12.52 -0.47
CA MET A 66 2.39 12.21 -0.81
C MET A 66 1.43 12.49 0.36
N LEU A 67 1.83 12.30 1.62
CA LEU A 67 1.01 12.66 2.78
C LEU A 67 0.75 14.17 2.88
N GLU A 68 1.70 15.01 2.48
CA GLU A 68 1.49 16.45 2.39
C GLU A 68 0.49 16.81 1.29
N VAL A 69 0.63 16.17 0.12
CA VAL A 69 -0.31 16.29 -1.00
C VAL A 69 -1.73 15.90 -0.54
N TYR A 70 -1.89 14.73 0.09
CA TYR A 70 -3.19 14.27 0.61
C TYR A 70 -3.78 15.22 1.66
N GLY A 71 -2.95 15.74 2.57
CA GLY A 71 -3.38 16.71 3.57
C GLY A 71 -3.88 18.03 2.94
N SER A 72 -3.20 18.54 1.91
CA SER A 72 -3.63 19.74 1.19
C SER A 72 -4.92 19.50 0.39
N MET A 73 -5.03 18.33 -0.24
CA MET A 73 -6.18 17.93 -1.03
C MET A 73 -7.45 17.81 -0.18
N LEU A 74 -7.37 17.14 0.97
CA LEU A 74 -8.52 16.99 1.87
C LEU A 74 -9.02 18.34 2.42
N LYS A 75 -8.12 19.29 2.69
CA LYS A 75 -8.50 20.67 3.03
C LYS A 75 -9.22 21.35 1.86
N GLY A 76 -8.71 21.17 0.64
CA GLY A 76 -9.35 21.68 -0.58
C GLY A 76 -10.76 21.11 -0.80
N LEU A 77 -10.94 19.80 -0.61
CA LEU A 77 -12.24 19.12 -0.73
C LEU A 77 -13.21 19.50 0.39
N HIS A 78 -12.74 19.67 1.62
CA HIS A 78 -13.60 20.15 2.72
C HIS A 78 -14.16 21.54 2.42
N ASN A 79 -13.35 22.41 1.83
CA ASN A 79 -13.80 23.74 1.38
C ASN A 79 -14.81 23.69 0.21
N LEU A 80 -14.93 22.55 -0.49
CA LEU A 80 -15.91 22.33 -1.56
C LEU A 80 -17.22 21.70 -1.05
N GLY A 81 -17.23 21.10 0.14
CA GLY A 81 -18.32 20.27 0.67
C GLY A 81 -19.59 21.02 1.13
N ALA A 82 -19.69 22.34 0.92
CA ALA A 82 -20.82 23.14 1.39
C ALA A 82 -21.94 23.35 0.34
N LEU A 83 -21.80 22.88 -0.91
CA LEU A 83 -22.78 23.17 -1.96
C LEU A 83 -22.93 22.01 -2.94
N VAL A 84 -23.90 21.12 -2.69
CA VAL A 84 -24.42 20.21 -3.73
C VAL A 84 -25.94 20.06 -3.59
N ASP A 85 -26.67 20.96 -4.25
CA ASP A 85 -28.00 20.67 -4.78
C ASP A 85 -27.85 20.52 -6.31
N ALA A 86 -28.29 19.38 -6.85
CA ALA A 86 -28.08 19.04 -8.25
C ALA A 86 -28.97 19.90 -9.17
N GLY A 87 -28.35 20.69 -10.06
CA GLY A 87 -29.05 21.43 -11.12
C GLY A 87 -28.71 22.92 -11.20
N THR A 88 -27.91 23.46 -10.28
CA THR A 88 -27.56 24.88 -10.26
C THR A 88 -26.19 25.16 -10.93
N PRO A 89 -25.93 26.39 -11.42
CA PRO A 89 -24.61 26.81 -11.90
C PRO A 89 -23.48 26.60 -10.88
N GLU A 90 -23.81 26.68 -9.59
CA GLU A 90 -22.90 26.44 -8.47
C GLU A 90 -22.48 24.96 -8.42
N ALA A 91 -23.37 24.01 -8.69
CA ALA A 91 -23.02 22.59 -8.79
C ALA A 91 -22.04 22.30 -9.93
N ALA A 92 -22.19 22.96 -11.08
CA ALA A 92 -21.25 22.85 -12.20
C ALA A 92 -19.89 23.51 -11.89
N ALA A 93 -19.87 24.59 -11.12
CA ALA A 93 -18.64 25.20 -10.62
C ALA A 93 -17.92 24.29 -9.61
N SER A 94 -18.65 23.69 -8.67
CA SER A 94 -18.13 22.70 -7.71
C SER A 94 -17.57 21.47 -8.40
N ALA A 95 -18.25 20.94 -9.43
CA ALA A 95 -17.74 19.81 -10.22
C ALA A 95 -16.41 20.12 -10.93
N ARG A 96 -16.30 21.31 -11.55
CA ARG A 96 -15.04 21.76 -12.17
C ARG A 96 -13.93 21.97 -11.13
N ALA A 97 -14.26 22.49 -9.95
CA ALA A 97 -13.31 22.63 -8.87
C ALA A 97 -12.84 21.25 -8.35
N GLY A 98 -13.74 20.28 -8.25
CA GLY A 98 -13.39 18.89 -7.94
C GLY A 98 -12.45 18.26 -8.97
N LEU A 99 -12.69 18.47 -10.27
CA LEU A 99 -11.78 18.00 -11.34
C LEU A 99 -10.38 18.61 -11.21
N LYS A 100 -10.28 19.92 -10.93
CA LYS A 100 -8.97 20.59 -10.71
C LYS A 100 -8.20 20.01 -9.52
N VAL A 101 -8.90 19.59 -8.46
CA VAL A 101 -8.27 18.93 -7.31
C VAL A 101 -7.69 17.57 -7.71
N VAL A 102 -8.40 16.80 -8.54
CA VAL A 102 -7.91 15.51 -9.07
C VAL A 102 -6.72 15.70 -10.00
N GLU A 103 -6.77 16.66 -10.91
CA GLU A 103 -5.64 16.99 -11.81
C GLU A 103 -4.40 17.43 -11.02
N ALA A 104 -4.59 18.28 -10.00
CA ALA A 104 -3.50 18.71 -9.12
C ALA A 104 -2.87 17.53 -8.38
N LYS A 105 -3.67 16.55 -7.92
CA LYS A 105 -3.15 15.31 -7.33
C LYS A 105 -2.31 14.53 -8.33
N ALA A 106 -2.83 14.27 -9.53
CA ALA A 106 -2.14 13.49 -10.55
C ALA A 106 -0.78 14.13 -10.91
N LYS A 107 -0.74 15.47 -11.04
CA LYS A 107 0.50 16.21 -11.27
C LYS A 107 1.48 16.09 -10.08
N ALA A 108 1.00 16.29 -8.85
CA ALA A 108 1.85 16.21 -7.67
C ALA A 108 2.43 14.80 -7.47
N GLU A 109 1.65 13.77 -7.78
CA GLU A 109 2.09 12.37 -7.75
C GLU A 109 3.18 12.10 -8.79
N ALA A 110 3.00 12.57 -10.02
CA ALA A 110 4.01 12.46 -11.07
C ALA A 110 5.31 13.19 -10.68
N GLU A 111 5.21 14.41 -10.13
CA GLU A 111 6.37 15.18 -9.65
C GLU A 111 7.09 14.49 -8.49
N ALA A 112 6.35 13.92 -7.52
CA ALA A 112 6.93 13.19 -6.40
C ALA A 112 7.65 11.90 -6.85
N ARG A 113 7.12 11.20 -7.87
CA ARG A 113 7.80 10.04 -8.48
C ARG A 113 9.11 10.45 -9.15
N VAL A 114 9.08 11.50 -9.98
CA VAL A 114 10.29 12.01 -10.64
C VAL A 114 11.33 12.46 -9.61
N ALA A 115 10.92 13.19 -8.57
CA ALA A 115 11.81 13.68 -7.53
C ALA A 115 12.45 12.55 -6.69
N SER A 116 11.74 11.43 -6.52
CA SER A 116 12.25 10.24 -5.82
C SER A 116 13.06 9.30 -6.72
N GLY A 117 13.09 9.55 -8.04
CA GLY A 117 13.74 8.66 -9.01
C GLY A 117 13.04 7.30 -9.13
N LEU A 118 11.78 7.19 -8.70
CA LEU A 118 11.01 5.95 -8.76
C LEU A 118 10.15 5.90 -10.02
N SER A 119 10.16 4.75 -10.69
CA SER A 119 9.16 4.47 -11.72
C SER A 119 7.80 4.17 -11.09
N GLU A 120 6.75 4.16 -11.91
CA GLU A 120 5.43 3.73 -11.46
C GLU A 120 5.42 2.26 -11.03
N ALA A 121 6.15 1.40 -11.75
CA ALA A 121 6.34 0.01 -11.38
C ALA A 121 7.05 -0.13 -10.03
N ASP A 122 8.03 0.73 -9.74
CA ASP A 122 8.71 0.72 -8.45
C ASP A 122 7.77 1.11 -7.31
N VAL A 123 7.00 2.19 -7.48
CA VAL A 123 6.03 2.62 -6.46
C VAL A 123 5.01 1.53 -6.18
N ASN A 124 4.44 0.92 -7.21
CA ASN A 124 3.42 -0.12 -7.05
C ASN A 124 4.02 -1.39 -6.42
N GLY A 125 5.15 -1.87 -6.93
CA GLY A 125 5.81 -3.07 -6.42
C GLY A 125 6.27 -2.92 -4.97
N ILE A 126 6.88 -1.78 -4.60
CA ILE A 126 7.28 -1.52 -3.21
C ILE A 126 6.03 -1.38 -2.33
N ALA A 127 4.97 -0.71 -2.80
CA ALA A 127 3.75 -0.53 -2.04
C ALA A 127 3.07 -1.85 -1.69
N GLU A 128 3.08 -2.84 -2.59
CA GLU A 128 2.54 -4.19 -2.32
C GLU A 128 3.30 -4.87 -1.18
N VAL A 129 4.63 -4.96 -1.28
CA VAL A 129 5.48 -5.60 -0.26
C VAL A 129 5.37 -4.87 1.09
N VAL A 130 5.46 -3.54 1.08
CA VAL A 130 5.37 -2.72 2.30
C VAL A 130 4.01 -2.88 2.95
N THR A 131 2.92 -2.83 2.17
CA THR A 131 1.56 -3.01 2.69
C THR A 131 1.41 -4.38 3.34
N ALA A 132 1.88 -5.46 2.69
CA ALA A 132 1.81 -6.80 3.24
C ALA A 132 2.56 -6.92 4.59
N VAL A 133 3.81 -6.44 4.64
CA VAL A 133 4.66 -6.50 5.85
C VAL A 133 4.08 -5.64 6.98
N ILE A 134 3.75 -4.37 6.70
CA ILE A 134 3.32 -3.42 7.73
C ILE A 134 1.90 -3.73 8.21
N SER A 135 0.99 -4.16 7.33
CA SER A 135 -0.38 -4.54 7.73
C SER A 135 -0.37 -5.76 8.62
N GLN A 136 0.45 -6.77 8.31
CA GLN A 136 0.57 -7.97 9.14
C GLN A 136 1.18 -7.63 10.52
N ARG A 137 2.21 -6.79 10.58
CA ARG A 137 2.75 -6.24 11.84
C ARG A 137 1.68 -5.51 12.65
N GLN A 138 0.93 -4.63 12.00
CA GLN A 138 -0.11 -3.84 12.68
C GLN A 138 -1.28 -4.69 13.15
N LEU A 139 -1.69 -5.69 12.38
CA LEU A 139 -2.75 -6.59 12.78
C LEU A 139 -2.37 -7.36 14.06
N GLY A 140 -1.13 -7.87 14.12
CA GLY A 140 -0.61 -8.52 15.32
C GLY A 140 -0.61 -7.61 16.56
N ARG A 141 -0.22 -6.34 16.40
CA ARG A 141 -0.25 -5.33 17.48
C ARG A 141 -1.68 -4.95 17.89
N THR A 142 -2.56 -4.72 16.92
CA THR A 142 -3.93 -4.27 17.16
C THR A 142 -4.77 -5.33 17.87
N LEU A 143 -4.59 -6.59 17.50
CA LEU A 143 -5.33 -7.71 18.10
C LEU A 143 -4.76 -8.16 19.46
N GLN A 144 -3.68 -7.52 19.93
CA GLN A 144 -3.05 -7.78 21.24
C GLN A 144 -2.76 -9.27 21.48
N TYR A 145 -2.51 -10.05 20.41
CA TYR A 145 -2.32 -11.51 20.52
C TYR A 145 -1.18 -11.89 21.46
N GLU A 146 -0.12 -11.09 21.51
CA GLU A 146 0.99 -11.28 22.44
C GLU A 146 0.57 -11.10 23.90
N GLU A 147 -0.25 -10.09 24.20
CA GLU A 147 -0.73 -9.83 25.56
C GLU A 147 -1.75 -10.88 25.99
N GLU A 148 -2.67 -11.24 25.11
CA GLU A 148 -3.62 -12.34 25.33
C GLU A 148 -2.87 -13.66 25.53
N LEU A 149 -1.77 -13.89 24.79
CA LEU A 149 -0.97 -15.11 24.94
C LEU A 149 -0.32 -15.17 26.32
N LYS A 150 0.27 -14.06 26.77
CA LYS A 150 0.85 -13.97 28.12
C LYS A 150 -0.21 -14.22 29.19
N LYS A 151 -1.44 -13.70 29.03
CA LYS A 151 -2.56 -13.97 29.96
C LYS A 151 -2.95 -15.46 29.97
N LEU A 152 -3.06 -16.08 28.80
CA LEU A 152 -3.46 -17.48 28.64
C LEU A 152 -2.39 -18.44 29.20
N GLU A 153 -1.12 -18.15 28.96
CA GLU A 153 0.02 -18.89 29.54
C GLU A 153 0.07 -18.76 31.07
N ALA A 154 -0.13 -17.54 31.59
CA ALA A 154 -0.18 -17.31 33.03
C ALA A 154 -1.38 -17.99 33.70
N LEU A 155 -2.51 -18.09 33.01
CA LEU A 155 -3.66 -18.86 33.47
C LEU A 155 -3.34 -20.36 33.46
N GLN A 156 -2.81 -20.89 32.35
CA GLN A 156 -2.43 -22.29 32.24
C GLN A 156 -1.47 -22.71 33.37
N ALA A 157 -0.45 -21.91 33.66
CA ALA A 157 0.52 -22.20 34.72
C ALA A 157 -0.09 -22.30 36.14
N LYS A 158 -1.28 -21.72 36.37
CA LYS A 158 -1.97 -21.73 37.68
C LYS A 158 -2.96 -22.89 37.83
N LEU A 159 -3.22 -23.64 36.76
CA LEU A 159 -4.21 -24.71 36.78
C LEU A 159 -3.62 -26.06 37.19
N PRO A 160 -4.43 -27.00 37.70
CA PRO A 160 -4.02 -28.39 37.92
C PRO A 160 -3.58 -29.07 36.59
N PRO A 161 -2.67 -30.06 36.63
CA PRO A 161 -2.09 -30.67 35.42
C PRO A 161 -3.11 -31.13 34.38
N GLU A 162 -4.20 -31.76 34.82
CA GLU A 162 -5.28 -32.24 33.94
C GLU A 162 -5.97 -31.11 33.16
N GLN A 163 -6.07 -29.92 33.75
CA GLN A 163 -6.63 -28.74 33.11
C GLN A 163 -5.59 -27.99 32.27
N GLN A 164 -4.30 -28.13 32.58
CA GLN A 164 -3.22 -27.59 31.75
C GLN A 164 -3.19 -28.25 30.37
N GLU A 165 -3.39 -29.57 30.30
CA GLU A 165 -3.48 -30.31 29.05
C GLU A 165 -4.68 -29.85 28.21
N GLY A 166 -5.82 -29.58 28.85
CA GLY A 166 -7.02 -29.06 28.17
C GLY A 166 -6.81 -27.69 27.50
N LEU A 167 -5.96 -26.84 28.07
CA LEU A 167 -5.61 -25.51 27.52
C LEU A 167 -4.39 -25.52 26.59
N ALA A 168 -3.60 -26.59 26.59
CA ALA A 168 -2.33 -26.66 25.86
C ALA A 168 -2.52 -26.45 24.34
N ALA A 169 -3.57 -27.03 23.76
CA ALA A 169 -3.88 -26.87 22.35
C ALA A 169 -4.21 -25.40 21.98
N GLN A 170 -4.94 -24.70 22.85
CA GLN A 170 -5.29 -23.30 22.64
C GLN A 170 -4.06 -22.39 22.76
N VAL A 171 -3.23 -22.59 23.79
CA VAL A 171 -1.96 -21.86 23.98
C VAL A 171 -1.03 -22.11 22.79
N ALA A 172 -0.89 -23.37 22.33
CA ALA A 172 -0.06 -23.70 21.17
C ALA A 172 -0.60 -23.09 19.85
N SER A 173 -1.92 -23.04 19.68
CA SER A 173 -2.53 -22.34 18.53
C SER A 173 -2.21 -20.85 18.57
N MET A 174 -2.33 -20.22 19.73
CA MET A 174 -2.11 -18.78 19.86
C MET A 174 -0.63 -18.40 19.75
N ARG A 175 0.29 -19.26 20.25
CA ARG A 175 1.74 -19.14 19.99
C ARG A 175 2.06 -19.13 18.51
N ARG A 176 1.51 -20.08 17.75
CA ARG A 176 1.70 -20.12 16.29
C ARG A 176 1.16 -18.87 15.59
N GLN A 177 0.03 -18.35 16.09
CA GLN A 177 -0.56 -17.13 15.54
C GLN A 177 0.30 -15.90 15.84
N VAL A 178 0.78 -15.72 17.06
CA VAL A 178 1.77 -14.67 17.42
C VAL A 178 3.02 -14.80 16.55
N GLU A 179 3.59 -16.00 16.48
CA GLU A 179 4.78 -16.29 15.68
C GLU A 179 4.56 -15.97 14.19
N SER A 180 3.37 -16.24 13.65
CA SER A 180 3.06 -15.90 12.26
C SER A 180 3.07 -14.40 11.99
N PHE A 181 2.63 -13.57 12.94
CA PHE A 181 2.67 -12.11 12.85
C PHE A 181 4.08 -11.56 13.10
N GLU A 182 4.84 -12.18 14.00
CA GLU A 182 6.20 -11.75 14.33
C GLU A 182 7.21 -12.10 13.23
N LYS A 183 7.13 -13.32 12.71
CA LYS A 183 8.03 -13.83 11.67
C LYS A 183 7.59 -13.47 10.26
N LEU A 184 6.36 -12.96 10.11
CA LEU A 184 5.79 -12.56 8.82
C LEU A 184 5.80 -13.71 7.81
N ALA A 185 5.40 -14.91 8.25
CA ALA A 185 5.53 -16.14 7.47
C ALA A 185 4.81 -16.07 6.12
N ASP A 186 3.65 -15.39 6.07
CA ASP A 186 2.89 -15.20 4.83
C ASP A 186 3.59 -14.22 3.88
N ALA A 187 4.02 -13.06 4.36
CA ALA A 187 4.78 -12.10 3.56
C ALA A 187 6.10 -12.70 3.03
N ARG A 188 6.80 -13.49 3.84
CA ARG A 188 8.02 -14.19 3.42
C ARG A 188 7.76 -15.23 2.35
N ARG A 189 6.65 -15.97 2.44
CA ARG A 189 6.25 -16.95 1.42
C ARG A 189 5.90 -16.27 0.09
N GLU A 190 5.26 -15.12 0.14
CA GLU A 190 4.77 -14.42 -1.05
C GLU A 190 5.84 -13.55 -1.72
N TYR A 191 6.62 -12.80 -0.93
CA TYR A 191 7.58 -11.81 -1.43
C TYR A 191 9.05 -12.19 -1.23
N GLY A 192 9.33 -13.28 -0.53
CA GLY A 192 10.69 -13.75 -0.25
C GLY A 192 11.34 -13.04 0.94
N ASP A 193 12.28 -13.75 1.58
CA ASP A 193 12.97 -13.27 2.80
C ASP A 193 13.72 -11.96 2.57
N ALA A 194 14.43 -11.84 1.45
CA ALA A 194 15.24 -10.66 1.14
C ALA A 194 14.40 -9.37 1.09
N ASN A 195 13.24 -9.41 0.44
CA ASN A 195 12.34 -8.26 0.35
C ASN A 195 11.79 -7.88 1.73
N VAL A 196 11.34 -8.87 2.51
CA VAL A 196 10.83 -8.64 3.87
C VAL A 196 11.92 -8.04 4.75
N ASP A 197 13.13 -8.59 4.71
CA ASP A 197 14.26 -8.12 5.52
C ASP A 197 14.64 -6.68 5.17
N VAL A 198 14.66 -6.32 3.88
CA VAL A 198 14.90 -4.94 3.42
C VAL A 198 13.81 -4.00 3.95
N VAL A 199 12.53 -4.37 3.83
CA VAL A 199 11.42 -3.56 4.36
C VAL A 199 11.54 -3.35 5.88
N LEU A 200 11.91 -4.38 6.62
CA LEU A 200 12.09 -4.30 8.07
C LEU A 200 13.21 -3.33 8.49
N THR A 201 14.21 -3.05 7.62
CA THR A 201 15.24 -2.04 7.93
C THR A 201 14.68 -0.63 8.08
N ARG A 202 13.49 -0.35 7.53
CA ARG A 202 12.78 0.94 7.64
C ARG A 202 11.42 0.82 8.33
N GLU A 203 11.19 -0.24 9.11
CA GLU A 203 9.88 -0.52 9.73
C GLU A 203 9.33 0.69 10.49
N GLU A 204 10.15 1.35 11.31
CA GLU A 204 9.69 2.49 12.11
C GLU A 204 9.18 3.66 11.26
N ASP A 205 9.91 4.02 10.20
CA ASP A 205 9.52 5.09 9.29
C ASP A 205 8.23 4.74 8.54
N LEU A 206 8.12 3.49 8.07
CA LEU A 206 6.95 3.01 7.32
C LEU A 206 5.71 2.94 8.22
N VAL A 207 5.84 2.46 9.45
CA VAL A 207 4.75 2.48 10.45
C VAL A 207 4.33 3.91 10.76
N ARG A 208 5.28 4.83 10.92
CA ARG A 208 4.98 6.25 11.17
C ARG A 208 4.23 6.88 10.01
N ASN A 209 4.69 6.65 8.77
CA ASN A 209 4.00 7.11 7.57
C ASN A 209 2.59 6.53 7.47
N TYR A 210 2.42 5.23 7.75
CA TYR A 210 1.11 4.57 7.75
C TYR A 210 0.16 5.15 8.81
N GLN A 211 0.63 5.38 10.03
CA GLN A 211 -0.18 6.01 11.08
C GLN A 211 -0.56 7.45 10.70
N GLU A 212 0.35 8.21 10.11
CA GLU A 212 0.07 9.57 9.66
C GLU A 212 -0.95 9.57 8.51
N MET A 213 -0.85 8.61 7.58
CA MET A 213 -1.85 8.38 6.55
C MET A 213 -3.24 8.19 7.16
N LEU A 214 -3.37 7.30 8.15
CA LEU A 214 -4.64 7.08 8.85
C LEU A 214 -5.13 8.37 9.54
N ARG A 215 -4.25 9.17 10.14
CA ARG A 215 -4.64 10.46 10.76
C ARG A 215 -5.15 11.48 9.74
N VAL A 216 -4.46 11.58 8.61
CA VAL A 216 -4.85 12.47 7.50
C VAL A 216 -6.24 12.10 6.99
N PHE A 217 -6.51 10.82 6.74
CA PHE A 217 -7.82 10.38 6.23
C PHE A 217 -8.94 10.37 7.28
N THR A 218 -8.62 10.16 8.56
CA THR A 218 -9.61 10.24 9.66
C THR A 218 -9.87 11.66 10.16
N GLY A 219 -9.11 12.67 9.65
CA GLY A 219 -9.25 14.06 10.07
C GLY A 219 -8.77 14.34 11.50
N THR A 220 -7.93 13.49 12.08
CA THR A 220 -7.48 13.60 13.48
C THR A 220 -6.20 14.42 13.67
N ARG A 221 -5.73 15.10 12.62
CA ARG A 221 -4.58 16.01 12.69
C ARG A 221 -4.99 17.27 13.46
N ARG A 222 -4.57 17.38 14.73
CA ARG A 222 -4.65 18.63 15.51
C ARG A 222 -3.57 19.61 15.09
#